data_AF-A0A1B8HMU9-F1
#
_entry.id   AF-A0A1B8HMU9-F1
#
_cell.length_a   1.000
_cell.length_b   1.000
_cell.length_c   1.000
_cell.angle_alpha   90.00
_cell.angle_beta   90.00
_cell.angle_gamma   90.00
#
_symmetry.space_group_name_H-M   'P 1'
#
loop_
_entity.id
_entity.type
_entity.pdbx_description
1 polymer ?
#
loop_
_entity_poly.entity_id
_entity_poly.type
_entity_poly.pdbx_seq_one_letter_code
_entity_poly.pdbx_strand_id
1 'polypeptide(L)' 'MKTIKLEAGHLYSFSDVKNINEEVQAILLPLITAVENEAESDTYFMVKAIRRLMNNQFDTLSRLEEVIK' A
#
# COMPACT_ATOMS: atom_id res chain seq x y z
N MET A 1 -13.31 8.13 17.71
CA MET A 1 -11.95 8.50 17.26
C MET A 1 -11.80 10.01 17.21
N LYS A 2 -10.62 10.54 17.53
CA LYS A 2 -10.31 11.97 17.35
C LYS A 2 -9.97 12.19 15.87
N THR A 3 -10.61 13.17 15.25
CA THR A 3 -10.41 13.49 13.82
C THR A 3 -9.30 14.53 13.65
N ILE A 4 -8.49 14.36 12.62
CA ILE A 4 -7.42 15.28 12.20
C ILE A 4 -7.99 16.14 11.08
N LYS A 5 -7.97 17.46 11.26
CA LYS A 5 -8.44 18.41 10.26
C LYS A 5 -7.25 18.81 9.38
N LEU A 6 -7.33 18.60 8.08
CA LEU A 6 -6.26 18.94 7.14
C LEU A 6 -6.64 20.14 6.27
N GLU A 7 -5.63 20.85 5.78
CA GLU A 7 -5.83 21.85 4.73
C GLU A 7 -6.14 21.16 3.39
N ALA A 8 -6.87 21.83 2.51
CA ALA A 8 -7.32 21.26 1.23
C ALA A 8 -6.17 20.68 0.38
N GLY A 9 -5.00 21.33 0.36
CA GLY A 9 -3.83 20.82 -0.35
C GLY A 9 -3.30 19.51 0.23
N HIS A 10 -3.39 19.33 1.55
CA HIS A 10 -2.95 18.10 2.21
C HIS A 10 -3.95 16.96 2.00
N LEU A 11 -5.26 17.26 1.95
CA LEU A 11 -6.29 16.30 1.56
C LEU A 11 -6.09 15.80 0.13
N TYR A 12 -5.80 16.71 -0.80
CA TYR A 12 -5.50 16.35 -2.18
C TYR A 12 -4.27 15.44 -2.28
N SER A 13 -3.15 15.84 -1.67
CA SER A 13 -1.92 15.03 -1.67
C SER A 13 -2.13 13.65 -1.03
N PHE A 14 -2.94 13.57 0.03
CA PHE A 14 -3.28 12.28 0.63
C PHE A 14 -4.06 11.38 -0.32
N SER A 15 -5.08 11.93 -1.00
CA SER A 15 -5.85 11.18 -2.00
C SER A 15 -4.96 10.71 -3.16
N ASP A 16 -4.03 11.55 -3.62
CA ASP A 16 -3.11 11.21 -4.71
C ASP A 16 -2.16 10.07 -4.30
N VAL A 17 -1.57 10.15 -3.11
CA VAL A 17 -0.72 9.08 -2.56
C VAL A 17 -1.49 7.76 -2.43
N LYS A 18 -2.75 7.81 -2.01
CA LYS A 18 -3.59 6.61 -1.90
C LYS A 18 -3.86 5.99 -3.27
N ASN A 19 -4.24 6.79 -4.26
CA ASN A 19 -4.48 6.32 -5.63
C ASN A 19 -3.22 5.68 -6.23
N ILE A 20 -2.07 6.34 -6.11
CA ILE A 20 -0.78 5.79 -6.57
C ILE A 20 -0.47 4.46 -5.86
N ASN A 21 -0.75 4.37 -4.56
CA ASN A 21 -0.54 3.13 -3.82
C ASN A 21 -1.43 1.98 -4.32
N GLU A 22 -2.69 2.25 -4.65
CA GLU A 22 -3.61 1.29 -5.24
C GLU A 22 -3.14 0.83 -6.63
N GLU A 23 -2.70 1.75 -7.48
CA GLU A 23 -2.17 1.46 -8.82
C GLU A 23 -0.90 0.59 -8.74
N VAL A 24 0.04 0.96 -7.86
CA VAL A 24 1.26 0.18 -7.63
C VAL A 24 0.92 -1.23 -7.15
N GLN A 25 -0.04 -1.38 -6.24
CA GLN A 25 -0.48 -2.69 -5.79
C GLN A 25 -1.14 -3.52 -6.88
N ALA A 26 -1.98 -2.91 -7.73
CA ALA A 26 -2.62 -3.58 -8.84
C ALA A 26 -1.60 -4.18 -9.83
N ILE A 27 -0.43 -3.55 -9.99
CA ILE A 27 0.64 -4.03 -10.86
C ILE A 27 1.54 -5.05 -10.14
N LEU A 28 1.97 -4.73 -8.93
CA LEU A 28 2.98 -5.51 -8.23
C LEU A 28 2.43 -6.78 -7.59
N LEU A 29 1.18 -6.81 -7.11
CA LEU A 29 0.62 -8.02 -6.49
C LEU A 29 0.55 -9.20 -7.47
N PRO A 30 0.08 -9.04 -8.73
CA PRO A 30 0.16 -10.11 -9.73
C PRO A 30 1.60 -10.54 -10.02
N LEU A 31 2.52 -9.58 -10.19
CA LEU A 31 3.93 -9.86 -10.46
C LEU A 31 4.58 -10.67 -9.34
N ILE A 32 4.40 -10.24 -8.09
CA ILE A 32 4.89 -10.94 -6.91
C ILE A 32 4.30 -12.35 -6.83
N THR A 33 3.01 -12.51 -7.13
CA THR A 33 2.35 -13.83 -7.14
C THR A 33 2.99 -14.76 -8.17
N ALA A 34 3.24 -14.26 -9.39
CA ALA A 34 3.91 -15.04 -10.42
C ALA A 34 5.33 -15.44 -10.01
N VAL A 35 6.09 -14.53 -9.39
CA VAL A 35 7.44 -14.82 -8.89
C VAL A 35 7.40 -15.81 -7.72
N GLU A 36 6.52 -15.64 -6.74
CA GLU A 36 6.40 -16.54 -5.58
C GLU A 36 6.11 -18.00 -5.99
N ASN A 37 5.37 -18.21 -7.09
CA ASN A 37 5.03 -19.55 -7.56
C ASN A 37 6.22 -20.30 -8.17
N GLU A 38 7.22 -19.59 -8.70
CA GLU A 38 8.36 -20.17 -9.43
C GLU A 38 9.70 -19.98 -8.69
N ALA A 39 9.71 -19.20 -7.60
CA ALA A 39 10.91 -18.79 -6.90
C ALA A 39 11.51 -19.88 -5.99
N GLU A 40 12.84 -19.97 -6.01
CA GLU A 40 13.60 -20.65 -4.97
C GLU A 40 13.48 -19.93 -3.61
N SER A 41 13.88 -20.60 -2.53
CA SER A 41 13.57 -20.19 -1.14
C SER A 41 13.93 -18.74 -0.82
N ASP A 42 15.11 -18.28 -1.22
CA ASP A 42 15.59 -16.93 -0.87
C ASP A 42 14.79 -15.86 -1.60
N THR A 43 14.58 -16.04 -2.92
CA THR A 43 13.75 -15.15 -3.72
C THR A 43 12.32 -15.12 -3.21
N TYR A 44 11.73 -16.27 -2.85
CA TYR A 44 10.40 -16.37 -2.27
C TYR A 44 10.28 -15.53 -0.99
N PHE A 45 11.24 -15.64 -0.06
CA PHE A 45 11.20 -14.85 1.19
C PHE A 45 11.36 -13.35 0.95
N MET A 46 12.19 -12.96 -0.01
CA MET A 46 12.34 -11.54 -0.41
C MET A 46 11.04 -10.97 -0.96
N VAL A 47 10.40 -11.64 -1.93
CA VAL A 47 9.16 -11.13 -2.54
C VAL A 47 7.96 -11.19 -1.58
N LYS A 48 7.93 -12.18 -0.69
CA LYS A 48 6.94 -12.25 0.40
C LYS A 48 7.08 -11.07 1.36
N ALA A 49 8.30 -10.60 1.65
CA ALA A 49 8.52 -9.41 2.46
C ALA A 49 7.98 -8.15 1.76
N ILE A 50 8.21 -8.02 0.45
CA ILE A 50 7.68 -6.92 -0.36
C ILE A 50 6.15 -6.91 -0.34
N ARG A 51 5.50 -8.07 -0.54
CA ARG A 51 4.04 -8.22 -0.45
C ARG A 51 3.50 -7.70 0.89
N ARG A 52 4.13 -8.11 1.99
CA ARG A 52 3.73 -7.68 3.34
C ARG A 52 3.88 -6.18 3.54
N LEU A 53 4.95 -5.58 3.02
CA LEU A 53 5.17 -4.13 3.10
C LEU A 53 4.09 -3.36 2.35
N MET A 54 3.74 -3.81 1.14
CA MET A 54 2.69 -3.17 0.35
C MET A 54 1.32 -3.25 1.02
N ASN A 55 0.92 -4.42 1.51
CA ASN A 55 -0.35 -4.58 2.22
C ASN A 55 -0.40 -3.72 3.49
N ASN A 56 0.71 -3.65 4.23
CA ASN A 56 0.77 -2.82 5.44
C ASN A 56 0.67 -1.32 5.13
N GLN A 57 1.28 -0.88 4.03
CA GLN A 57 1.17 0.50 3.57
C GLN A 57 -0.29 0.86 3.23
N PHE A 58 -0.99 -0.02 2.52
CA PHE A 58 -2.40 0.14 2.19
C PHE A 58 -3.30 0.23 3.42
N ASP A 59 -3.12 -0.70 4.36
CA ASP A 59 -3.88 -0.72 5.62
C ASP A 59 -3.64 0.56 6.42
N THR A 60 -2.39 1.06 6.44
CA THR A 60 -2.03 2.29 7.15
C THR A 60 -2.67 3.52 6.51
N LEU A 61 -2.65 3.63 5.19
CA LEU A 61 -3.32 4.71 4.46
C LEU A 61 -4.83 4.66 4.70
N SER A 62 -5.45 3.48 4.63
CA SER A 62 -6.89 3.29 4.88
C SER A 62 -7.29 3.73 6.29
N ARG A 63 -6.51 3.34 7.31
CA ARG A 63 -6.75 3.78 8.70
C ARG A 63 -6.54 5.29 8.89
N LEU A 64 -5.60 5.88 8.15
CA LEU A 64 -5.36 7.32 8.22
C LEU A 64 -6.51 8.10 7.59
N GLU A 65 -7.09 7.60 6.51
CA GLU A 65 -8.29 8.17 5.88
C GLU A 65 -9.47 8.23 6.85
N GLU A 66 -9.69 7.20 7.67
CA GLU A 66 -10.77 7.16 8.65
C GLU A 66 -10.73 8.29 9.70
N VAL A 67 -9.53 8.86 9.95
CA VAL A 67 -9.35 9.94 10.93
C VAL A 67 -9.19 11.32 10.29
N ILE A 68 -8.94 11.40 8.98
CA ILE A 68 -8.75 12.67 8.27
C ILE A 68 -10.12 13.28 7.90
N LYS A 69 -10.24 14.60 8.05
CA LYS A 69 -11.39 15.42 7.62
C LYS A 69 -10.95 16.68 6.90
#